data_AF-A0A2Z5U7K9-F1
#
_entry.id   AF-A0A2Z5U7K9-F1
#
_cell.length_a   1.000
_cell.length_b   1.000
_cell.length_c   1.000
_cell.angle_alpha   90.00
_cell.angle_beta   90.00
_cell.angle_gamma   90.00
#
_symmetry.space_group_name_H-M   'P 1'
#
loop_
_entity.id
_entity.type
_entity.pdbx_description
1 polymer ?
#
loop_
_entity_poly.entity_id
_entity_poly.type
_entity_poly.pdbx_seq_one_letter_code
_entity_poly.pdbx_strand_id
1 'polypeptide(L)'
;ARARLPPEPLADLELNTLQEILCRFRQIAPDGSECGCMKAIVLFSPDTAGLSETQPVEMLQDQAQCILADYVRTRYTRQPTRFGRLLLLLPSLRAVRPRSIELLLFRETVGDVSVATLLHDMYRMQPAPPPAFATVPNTEHSSSP
;
A
#
# COMPACT_ATOMS: atom_id res chain seq x y z
N ALA A 1 -21.74 1.06 -19.33
CA ALA A 1 -20.89 1.16 -18.12
C ALA A 1 -20.62 2.62 -17.71
N ARG A 2 -21.59 3.53 -17.84
CA ARG A 2 -21.40 4.99 -17.65
C ARG A 2 -22.48 5.62 -16.78
N ALA A 3 -23.10 4.82 -15.91
CA ALA A 3 -24.18 5.25 -15.05
C ALA A 3 -23.81 4.90 -13.61
N ARG A 4 -23.98 5.90 -12.73
CA ARG A 4 -23.90 5.86 -11.25
C ARG A 4 -22.58 6.30 -10.60
N LEU A 5 -22.00 7.39 -11.08
CA LEU A 5 -21.18 8.24 -10.20
C LEU A 5 -22.13 9.09 -9.33
N PRO A 6 -21.89 9.18 -8.01
CA PRO A 6 -22.66 10.01 -7.08
C PRO A 6 -22.58 11.52 -7.44
N PRO A 7 -23.60 12.33 -7.11
CA PRO A 7 -23.63 13.77 -7.38
C PRO A 7 -22.83 14.60 -6.37
N GLU A 8 -21.71 14.08 -5.88
CA GLU A 8 -20.68 14.92 -5.26
C GLU A 8 -19.77 15.36 -6.40
N PRO A 9 -19.54 16.67 -6.64
CA PRO A 9 -18.47 17.07 -7.52
C PRO A 9 -17.17 16.71 -6.78
N LEU A 10 -16.72 15.46 -6.94
CA LEU A 10 -15.32 15.19 -7.17
C LEU A 10 -14.93 16.18 -8.25
N ALA A 11 -14.47 17.36 -7.84
CA ALA A 11 -14.29 18.49 -8.74
C ALA A 11 -13.54 17.94 -9.96
N ASP A 12 -14.04 18.16 -11.17
CA ASP A 12 -13.49 17.52 -12.38
C ASP A 12 -11.95 17.63 -12.45
N LEU A 13 -11.41 18.69 -11.84
CA LEU A 13 -10.00 18.90 -11.53
C LEU A 13 -9.30 17.72 -10.84
N GLU A 14 -9.88 17.13 -9.78
CA GLU A 14 -9.30 15.99 -9.07
C GLU A 14 -9.31 14.71 -9.90
N LEU A 15 -10.39 14.48 -10.64
CA LEU A 15 -10.46 13.34 -11.55
C LEU A 15 -9.41 13.49 -12.66
N ASN A 16 -9.26 14.69 -13.22
CA ASN A 16 -8.23 15.01 -14.19
C ASN A 16 -6.82 14.83 -13.61
N THR A 17 -6.60 15.26 -12.36
CA THR A 17 -5.33 15.10 -11.64
C THR A 17 -5.00 13.62 -11.44
N LEU A 18 -5.97 12.83 -10.99
CA LEU A 18 -5.81 11.39 -10.83
C LEU A 18 -5.50 10.71 -12.17
N GLN A 19 -6.21 11.07 -13.25
CA GLN A 19 -5.96 10.54 -14.59
C GLN A 19 -4.55 10.90 -15.09
N GLU A 20 -4.09 12.12 -14.84
CA GLU A 20 -2.73 12.55 -15.21
C GLU A 20 -1.67 11.74 -14.45
N ILE A 21 -1.84 11.56 -13.14
CA ILE A 21 -0.93 10.76 -12.32
C ILE A 21 -0.90 9.31 -12.80
N LEU A 22 -2.06 8.71 -13.09
CA LEU A 22 -2.17 7.36 -13.62
C LEU A 22 -1.52 7.23 -15.01
N CYS A 23 -1.63 8.27 -15.85
CA CYS A 23 -0.96 8.31 -17.15
C CYS A 23 0.57 8.28 -16.97
N ARG A 24 1.12 9.12 -16.10
CA ARG A 24 2.57 9.13 -15.79
C ARG A 24 3.03 7.79 -15.20
N PHE A 25 2.24 7.20 -14.31
CA PHE A 25 2.53 5.88 -13.73
C PHE A 25 2.58 4.80 -14.82
N ARG A 26 1.60 4.77 -15.73
CA ARG A 26 1.56 3.83 -16.86
C ARG A 26 2.70 4.04 -17.86
N GLN A 27 3.14 5.27 -18.09
CA GLN A 27 4.28 5.57 -18.97
C GLN A 27 5.61 5.04 -18.40
N ILE A 28 5.80 5.11 -17.09
CA ILE A 28 6.99 4.55 -16.42
C ILE A 28 6.90 3.02 -16.34
N ALA A 29 5.68 2.49 -16.22
CA ALA A 29 5.37 1.06 -16.13
C ALA A 29 6.27 0.36 -15.10
N PRO A 30 6.17 0.72 -13.80
CA PRO A 30 6.93 0.05 -12.76
C PRO A 30 6.54 -1.42 -12.69
N ASP A 31 7.54 -2.29 -12.56
CA ASP A 31 7.30 -3.71 -12.34
C ASP A 31 6.86 -4.01 -10.90
N GLY A 32 6.59 -5.28 -10.59
CA GLY A 32 6.13 -5.69 -9.27
C GLY A 32 7.13 -5.40 -8.14
N SER A 33 8.43 -5.55 -8.42
CA SER A 33 9.51 -5.32 -7.46
C SER A 33 9.64 -3.82 -7.15
N GLU A 34 9.59 -2.99 -8.20
CA GLU A 34 9.61 -1.53 -8.07
C GLU A 34 8.38 -1.03 -7.31
N CYS A 35 7.19 -1.53 -7.66
CA CYS A 35 5.96 -1.21 -6.93
C CYS A 35 6.04 -1.62 -5.45
N GLY A 36 6.64 -2.78 -5.16
CA GLY A 36 6.84 -3.25 -3.78
C GLY A 36 7.70 -2.29 -2.97
N CYS A 37 8.84 -1.86 -3.53
CA CYS A 37 9.71 -0.91 -2.85
C CYS A 37 9.05 0.48 -2.72
N MET A 38 8.36 0.96 -3.76
CA MET A 38 7.62 2.23 -3.70
C MET A 38 6.56 2.22 -2.60
N LYS A 39 5.81 1.12 -2.45
CA LYS A 39 4.85 0.94 -1.36
C LYS A 39 5.53 0.97 0.01
N ALA A 40 6.66 0.29 0.16
CA ALA A 40 7.45 0.31 1.40
C ALA A 40 7.93 1.72 1.75
N ILE A 41 8.44 2.48 0.77
CA ILE A 41 8.86 3.88 0.96
C ILE A 41 7.71 4.76 1.44
N VAL A 42 6.51 4.60 0.85
CA VAL A 42 5.32 5.37 1.26
C VAL A 42 4.82 4.94 2.64
N LEU A 43 4.89 3.64 2.95
CA LEU A 43 4.44 3.07 4.20
C LEU A 43 5.31 3.51 5.38
N PHE A 44 6.63 3.43 5.23
CA PHE A 44 7.58 3.83 6.24
C PHE A 44 7.79 5.34 6.18
N SER A 45 6.82 6.12 6.66
CA SER A 45 6.88 7.58 6.65
C SER A 45 7.22 8.12 8.05
N PRO A 46 8.46 8.60 8.30
CA PRO A 46 8.89 9.08 9.62
C PRO A 46 8.11 10.32 10.09
N ASP A 47 7.53 11.09 9.17
CA ASP A 47 6.72 12.28 9.47
C ASP A 47 5.28 11.95 9.92
N THR A 48 4.95 10.66 10.10
CA THR A 48 3.60 10.25 10.51
C THR A 48 3.35 10.68 11.95
N ALA A 49 2.28 11.46 12.17
CA ALA A 49 1.89 11.91 13.49
C ALA A 49 1.57 10.72 14.42
N GLY A 50 2.05 10.78 15.66
CA GLY A 50 1.79 9.76 16.68
C GLY A 50 2.72 8.55 16.64
N LEU A 51 3.79 8.57 15.84
CA LEU A 51 4.86 7.57 15.94
C LEU A 51 5.58 7.66 17.30
N SER A 52 5.73 6.52 17.98
CA SER A 52 6.51 6.42 19.21
C SER A 52 8.02 6.45 18.92
N GLU A 53 8.45 5.76 17.87
CA GLU A 53 9.85 5.60 17.50
C GLU A 53 10.03 5.97 16.02
N THR A 54 10.49 7.19 15.74
CA THR A 54 10.68 7.69 14.36
C THR A 54 11.91 7.09 13.68
N GLN A 55 12.99 6.89 14.42
CA GLN A 55 14.28 6.44 13.85
C GLN A 55 14.21 5.07 13.16
N PRO A 56 13.59 4.02 13.73
CA PRO A 56 13.45 2.74 13.02
C PRO A 56 12.63 2.85 11.74
N VAL A 57 11.62 3.73 11.71
CA VAL A 57 10.80 3.97 10.51
C VAL A 57 11.63 4.63 9.41
N GLU A 58 12.43 5.63 9.75
CA GLU A 58 13.38 6.27 8.83
C GLU A 58 14.37 5.26 8.25
N MET A 59 14.97 4.42 9.10
CA MET A 59 15.90 3.37 8.65
C MET A 59 15.26 2.39 7.67
N LEU A 60 14.00 1.99 7.90
CA LEU A 60 13.26 1.11 6.99
C LEU A 60 12.93 1.81 5.67
N GLN A 61 12.63 3.12 5.71
CA GLN A 61 12.40 3.92 4.50
C GLN A 61 13.69 4.00 3.66
N ASP A 62 14.82 4.32 4.28
CA ASP A 62 16.13 4.40 3.63
C ASP A 62 16.53 3.06 3.02
N GLN A 63 16.31 1.96 3.75
CA GLN A 63 16.58 0.62 3.24
C GLN A 63 15.73 0.31 2.00
N ALA A 64 14.44 0.67 1.99
CA ALA A 64 13.57 0.49 0.83
C ALA A 64 14.04 1.33 -0.38
N GLN A 65 14.54 2.55 -0.15
CA GLN A 65 15.13 3.38 -1.21
C GLN A 65 16.41 2.77 -1.78
N CYS A 66 17.31 2.28 -0.93
CA CYS A 66 18.55 1.60 -1.34
C CYS A 66 18.24 0.36 -2.19
N ILE A 67 17.31 -0.49 -1.73
CA ILE A 67 16.88 -1.69 -2.47
C ILE A 67 16.33 -1.30 -3.85
N LEU A 68 15.47 -0.26 -3.92
CA LEU A 68 14.93 0.21 -5.19
C LEU A 68 16.04 0.74 -6.12
N ALA A 69 16.97 1.52 -5.59
CA ALA A 69 18.08 2.08 -6.36
C ALA A 69 18.97 0.98 -6.93
N ASP A 70 19.32 -0.02 -6.13
CA ASP A 70 20.12 -1.17 -6.55
C ASP A 70 19.39 -2.02 -7.60
N TYR A 71 18.10 -2.29 -7.38
CA TYR A 71 17.27 -3.03 -8.34
C TYR A 71 17.19 -2.30 -9.68
N VAL A 72 16.91 -1.00 -9.68
CA VAL A 72 16.85 -0.20 -10.91
C VAL A 72 18.20 -0.19 -11.63
N ARG A 73 19.29 0.01 -10.89
CA ARG A 73 20.64 0.08 -11.47
C ARG A 73 21.04 -1.23 -12.15
N THR A 74 20.68 -2.37 -11.56
CA THR A 74 21.01 -3.70 -12.08
C THR A 74 20.07 -4.15 -13.18
N ARG A 75 18.76 -3.92 -13.03
CA ARG A 75 17.73 -4.40 -13.97
C ARG A 75 17.53 -3.50 -15.18
N TYR A 76 17.67 -2.18 -15.01
CA TYR A 76 17.38 -1.15 -16.00
C TYR A 76 18.59 -0.29 -16.32
N THR A 77 19.72 -0.91 -16.64
CA THR A 77 21.02 -0.26 -16.92
C THR A 77 20.97 0.82 -18.02
N ARG A 78 20.00 0.74 -18.94
CA ARG A 78 19.79 1.73 -20.02
C ARG A 78 18.87 2.89 -19.63
N GLN A 79 18.35 2.92 -18.40
CA GLN A 79 17.42 3.96 -17.92
C GLN A 79 17.95 4.61 -16.62
N PRO A 80 19.05 5.38 -16.68
CA PRO A 80 19.71 5.91 -15.47
C PRO A 80 18.81 6.85 -14.64
N THR A 81 17.80 7.47 -15.27
CA THR A 81 16.86 8.37 -14.59
C THR A 81 15.64 7.67 -13.99
N ARG A 82 15.49 6.36 -14.18
CA ARG A 82 14.28 5.61 -13.77
C ARG A 82 14.02 5.70 -12.27
N PHE A 83 15.06 5.55 -11.44
CA PHE A 83 14.94 5.67 -9.98
C PHE A 83 14.34 7.02 -9.57
N GLY A 84 14.91 8.12 -10.06
CA GLY A 84 14.39 9.46 -9.77
C GLY A 84 12.96 9.66 -10.28
N ARG A 85 12.63 9.14 -11.47
CA ARG A 85 11.25 9.20 -12.00
C ARG A 85 10.25 8.45 -11.14
N LEU A 86 10.64 7.29 -10.59
CA LEU A 86 9.80 6.54 -9.65
C LEU A 86 9.59 7.32 -8.35
N LEU A 87 10.65 7.91 -7.79
CA LEU A 87 10.52 8.74 -6.58
C LEU A 87 9.63 9.97 -6.81
N LEU A 88 9.68 10.61 -7.99
CA LEU A 88 8.83 11.75 -8.33
C LEU A 88 7.34 11.39 -8.51
N LEU A 89 7.01 10.12 -8.73
CA LEU A 89 5.62 9.66 -8.70
C LEU A 89 5.03 9.67 -7.29
N LEU A 90 5.84 9.43 -6.25
CA LEU A 90 5.37 9.35 -4.86
C LEU A 90 4.68 10.64 -4.37
N PRO A 91 5.28 11.84 -4.49
CA PRO A 91 4.58 13.07 -4.11
C PRO A 91 3.40 13.36 -5.04
N SER A 92 3.47 12.98 -6.32
CA SER A 92 2.34 13.13 -7.25
C SER A 92 1.13 12.33 -6.79
N LEU A 93 1.32 11.09 -6.31
CA LEU A 93 0.26 10.24 -5.76
C LEU A 93 -0.39 10.84 -4.49
N ARG A 94 0.37 11.61 -3.70
CA ARG A 94 -0.13 12.30 -2.50
C ARG A 94 -1.00 13.53 -2.82
N ALA A 95 -0.99 14.02 -4.06
CA ALA A 95 -1.81 15.16 -4.47
C ALA A 95 -3.32 14.84 -4.53
N VAL A 96 -3.68 13.55 -4.60
CA VAL A 96 -5.08 13.12 -4.61
C VAL A 96 -5.57 12.96 -3.18
N ARG A 97 -6.69 13.60 -2.83
CA ARG A 97 -7.28 13.49 -1.49
C ARG A 97 -7.68 12.04 -1.20
N PRO A 98 -7.42 11.52 0.02
CA PRO A 98 -7.84 10.18 0.42
C PRO A 98 -9.34 9.93 0.24
N ARG A 99 -10.18 10.93 0.56
CA ARG A 99 -11.63 10.85 0.38
C ARG A 99 -12.02 10.60 -1.08
N SER A 100 -11.29 11.18 -2.02
CA SER A 100 -11.53 10.99 -3.44
C SER A 100 -11.21 9.56 -3.87
N ILE A 101 -10.16 8.96 -3.31
CA ILE A 101 -9.80 7.54 -3.52
C ILE A 101 -10.88 6.62 -2.93
N GLU A 102 -11.35 6.91 -1.72
CA GLU A 102 -12.45 6.15 -1.09
C GLU A 102 -13.72 6.13 -1.94
N LEU A 103 -14.16 7.31 -2.39
CA LEU A 103 -15.36 7.44 -3.20
C LEU A 103 -15.25 6.70 -4.54
N LEU A 104 -14.07 6.71 -5.16
CA LEU A 104 -13.84 6.11 -6.47
C LEU A 104 -13.59 4.60 -6.43
N LEU A 105 -12.94 4.08 -5.39
CA LEU A 105 -12.44 2.70 -5.36
C LEU A 105 -13.08 1.82 -4.28
N PHE A 106 -13.56 2.41 -3.18
CA PHE A 106 -13.98 1.64 -2.00
C PHE A 106 -15.46 1.82 -1.65
N ARG A 107 -16.13 2.86 -2.15
CA ARG A 107 -17.53 3.16 -1.83
C ARG A 107 -18.49 2.01 -2.13
N GLU A 108 -18.31 1.30 -3.25
CA GLU A 108 -19.20 0.17 -3.59
C GLU A 108 -19.01 -1.04 -2.67
N THR A 109 -17.82 -1.19 -2.08
CA THR A 109 -17.45 -2.34 -1.24
C THR A 109 -17.67 -2.08 0.24
N VAL A 110 -17.36 -0.87 0.70
CA VAL A 110 -17.28 -0.48 2.12
C VAL A 110 -18.43 0.48 2.52
N GLY A 111 -19.13 1.05 1.55
CA GLY A 111 -20.15 2.06 1.79
C GLY A 111 -19.53 3.40 2.22
N ASP A 112 -20.15 4.05 3.20
CA ASP A 112 -19.72 5.38 3.69
C ASP A 112 -18.67 5.31 4.81
N VAL A 113 -18.28 4.11 5.26
CA VAL A 113 -17.24 3.91 6.28
C VAL A 113 -15.87 4.27 5.68
N SER A 114 -15.08 5.07 6.40
CA SER A 114 -13.73 5.42 5.95
C SER A 114 -12.81 4.20 6.01
N VAL A 115 -11.87 4.11 5.08
CA VAL A 115 -10.86 3.02 5.08
C VAL A 115 -10.02 3.09 6.35
N ALA A 116 -9.76 4.29 6.87
CA ALA A 116 -9.06 4.47 8.13
C ALA A 116 -9.80 3.83 9.33
N THR A 117 -11.12 3.98 9.39
CA THR A 117 -11.96 3.34 10.41
C THR A 117 -11.88 1.82 10.29
N LEU A 118 -12.01 1.28 9.07
CA LEU A 118 -11.88 -0.15 8.87
C LEU A 118 -10.52 -0.70 9.29
N LEU A 119 -9.43 -0.02 8.92
CA LEU A 119 -8.08 -0.44 9.29
C LEU A 119 -7.88 -0.43 10.81
N HIS A 120 -8.42 0.59 11.48
CA HIS A 120 -8.40 0.68 12.93
C HIS A 120 -9.19 -0.48 13.57
N ASP A 121 -10.38 -0.78 13.05
CA ASP A 121 -11.20 -1.87 13.56
C ASP A 121 -10.55 -3.23 13.30
N MET A 122 -9.96 -3.44 12.11
CA MET A 122 -9.18 -4.63 11.76
C MET A 122 -7.99 -4.82 12.69
N TYR A 123 -7.29 -3.74 13.07
CA TYR A 123 -6.19 -3.81 14.01
C TYR A 123 -6.64 -4.17 15.42
N ARG A 124 -7.84 -3.71 15.83
CA ARG A 124 -8.42 -4.00 17.16
C ARG A 124 -9.13 -5.33 17.24
N MET A 125 -9.59 -5.87 16.11
CA MET A 125 -10.14 -7.22 16.04
C MET A 125 -9.00 -8.21 16.26
N GLN A 126 -8.91 -8.74 17.47
CA GLN A 126 -8.03 -9.86 17.77
C GLN A 126 -8.40 -11.03 16.85
N PRO A 127 -7.42 -11.71 16.20
CA PRO A 127 -7.73 -12.87 15.37
C PRO A 127 -8.53 -13.86 16.20
N ALA A 128 -9.64 -14.34 15.64
CA ALA A 128 -10.50 -15.33 16.31
C ALA A 128 -9.60 -16.46 16.84
N PRO A 129 -9.73 -16.86 18.12
CA PRO A 129 -8.96 -17.96 18.64
C PRO A 129 -9.18 -19.17 17.73
N PRO A 130 -8.12 -19.93 17.39
CA PRO A 130 -8.27 -21.13 16.57
C PRO A 130 -9.34 -22.02 17.22
N PRO A 131 -10.24 -22.63 16.42
CA PRO A 131 -11.31 -23.46 16.95
C PRO A 131 -10.71 -24.52 17.89
N ALA A 132 -11.31 -24.68 19.07
CA ALA A 132 -10.80 -25.50 20.18
C ALA A 132 -10.68 -27.02 19.91
N PHE A 133 -10.80 -27.47 18.66
CA PHE A 133 -10.79 -28.87 18.27
C PHE A 133 -9.73 -29.14 17.20
N ALA A 134 -8.47 -29.14 17.63
CA ALA A 134 -7.40 -29.87 16.96
C ALA A 134 -6.42 -30.47 17.98
N THR A 135 -6.92 -30.94 19.13
CA THR A 135 -6.16 -31.86 19.97
C THR A 135 -6.33 -33.25 19.35
N VAL A 136 -5.44 -33.59 18.42
CA VAL A 136 -5.32 -34.98 17.95
C VAL A 136 -4.95 -35.82 19.17
N PRO A 137 -5.73 -36.86 19.53
CA PRO A 137 -5.38 -37.70 20.66
C PRO A 137 -4.12 -38.48 20.29
N ASN A 138 -3.04 -38.27 21.06
CA ASN A 138 -1.84 -39.08 20.99
C ASN A 138 -2.23 -40.55 21.21
N THR A 139 -2.21 -41.33 20.15
CA THR A 139 -2.31 -42.78 20.28
C THR A 139 -0.93 -43.26 20.69
N GLU A 140 -0.79 -43.57 21.97
CA GLU A 140 0.35 -44.29 22.52
C GLU A 140 0.58 -45.58 21.70
N HIS A 141 1.67 -45.63 20.96
CA HIS A 141 2.25 -46.91 20.57
C HIS A 141 3.45 -47.19 21.46
N SER A 142 3.11 -47.77 22.61
CA SER A 142 3.98 -48.66 23.37
C SER A 142 4.41 -49.81 22.46
N SER A 143 5.72 -49.96 22.24
CA SER A 143 6.33 -51.19 21.75
C SER A 143 7.83 -51.18 22.10
N SER A 144 8.12 -51.60 23.32
CA SER A 144 9.29 -52.41 23.68
C SER A 144 8.77 -53.84 23.92
N PRO A 145 9.56 -54.92 23.74
CA PRO A 145 10.97 -55.06 24.14
C PRO A 145 11.95 -55.39 23.02
#